data_AF-A0A3E4N348-F1
#
_entry.id   AF-A0A3E4N348-F1
#
_cell.length_a   1.000
_cell.length_b   1.000
_cell.length_c   1.000
_cell.angle_alpha   90.00
_cell.angle_beta   90.00
_cell.angle_gamma   90.00
#
_symmetry.space_group_name_H-M   'P 1'
#
loop_
_entity.id
_entity.type
_entity.pdbx_description
1 polymer ?
#
loop_
_entity_poly.entity_id
_entity_poly.type
_entity_poly.pdbx_seq_one_letter_code
_entity_poly.pdbx_strand_id
1 'polypeptide(L)'
;MDLIKSSILFDKDTHTYTTPEGVCLQGITGIIERQLFPDKYSGVPKFVMKRAAERGSFVHEVCELVDDLGIDHESEEARNYQKIKESYGLQYEASEYLVSDNEHFASCIDKVYRESDSEFSLGDIKTTYKLDKEYVRWQLSIYAYLFERQNPGCKAVRLFAIWLRGSISELLEVERIHDGIILELLSAEIEGRKFINPYAVPSVKTDMPLKYREMEDSIIEITEQAKYWSERKKELTDGVMKEMVKAGAYSWKGESVSFIRKKDSIRRTFDREAFERDYPGVYDKYLVDTPVCGSITLKVS
;
A
#
# COMPACT_ATOMS: atom_id res chain seq x y z
N MET A 1 -8.51 28.29 16.02
CA MET A 1 -7.54 28.99 15.15
C MET A 1 -7.61 28.41 13.75
N ASP A 2 -7.46 29.24 12.73
CA ASP A 2 -7.50 28.81 11.32
C ASP A 2 -6.09 28.45 10.85
N LEU A 3 -6.01 27.43 9.99
CA LEU A 3 -4.74 26.97 9.42
C LEU A 3 -4.22 27.92 8.32
N ILE A 4 -2.91 28.19 8.36
CA ILE A 4 -2.22 29.07 7.43
C ILE A 4 -1.90 28.33 6.13
N LYS A 5 -2.45 28.81 5.02
CA LYS A 5 -2.16 28.27 3.70
C LYS A 5 -0.74 28.65 3.27
N SER A 6 0.03 27.63 2.87
CA SER A 6 1.36 27.81 2.28
C SER A 6 1.29 28.56 0.95
N SER A 7 2.30 29.39 0.66
CA SER A 7 2.46 30.07 -0.63
C SER A 7 3.18 29.21 -1.67
N ILE A 8 3.65 28.03 -1.30
CA ILE A 8 4.33 27.11 -2.21
C ILE A 8 3.37 26.61 -3.28
N LEU A 9 3.86 26.57 -4.52
CA LEU A 9 3.16 26.02 -5.66
C LEU A 9 3.48 24.52 -5.74
N PHE A 10 2.45 23.69 -5.61
CA PHE A 10 2.55 22.25 -5.79
C PHE A 10 1.96 21.84 -7.15
N ASP A 11 2.78 21.19 -7.97
CA ASP A 11 2.34 20.57 -9.21
C ASP A 11 2.07 19.08 -8.97
N LYS A 12 0.79 18.68 -8.97
CA LYS A 12 0.35 17.30 -8.75
C LYS A 12 0.85 16.34 -9.84
N ASP A 13 0.98 16.79 -11.09
CA ASP A 13 1.35 15.93 -12.23
C ASP A 13 2.84 15.57 -12.20
N THR A 14 3.68 16.57 -11.90
CA THR A 14 5.14 16.36 -11.82
C THR A 14 5.62 16.04 -10.40
N HIS A 15 4.73 16.15 -9.41
CA HIS A 15 5.01 15.99 -7.98
C HIS A 15 6.16 16.91 -7.52
N THR A 16 6.13 18.18 -7.95
CA THR A 16 7.16 19.18 -7.65
C THR A 16 6.64 20.33 -6.81
N TYR A 17 7.52 20.90 -6.00
CA TYR A 17 7.22 22.02 -5.11
C TYR A 17 8.10 23.21 -5.50
N THR A 18 7.50 24.37 -5.70
CA THR A 18 8.22 25.57 -6.16
C THR A 18 7.79 26.81 -5.37
N THR A 19 8.72 27.66 -4.96
CA THR A 19 8.38 28.97 -4.39
C THR A 19 7.77 29.88 -5.46
N PRO A 20 7.03 30.94 -5.10
CA PRO A 20 6.53 31.93 -6.07
C PRO A 20 7.63 32.56 -6.95
N GLU A 21 8.86 32.59 -6.45
CA GLU A 21 10.05 33.10 -7.14
C GLU A 21 10.70 32.07 -8.08
N GLY A 22 10.17 30.85 -8.15
CA GLY A 22 10.66 29.81 -9.06
C GLY A 22 11.74 28.89 -8.48
N VAL A 23 11.95 28.87 -7.15
CA VAL A 23 12.93 27.99 -6.51
C VAL A 23 12.31 26.62 -6.22
N CYS A 24 12.91 25.54 -6.73
CA CYS A 24 12.44 24.17 -6.47
C CYS A 24 12.82 23.72 -5.04
N LEU A 25 11.83 23.17 -4.32
CA LEU A 25 11.99 22.60 -2.98
C LEU A 25 12.01 21.07 -3.04
N GLN A 26 12.58 20.45 -2.02
CA GLN A 26 12.65 18.99 -1.89
C GLN A 26 11.47 18.43 -1.11
N GLY A 27 10.88 17.35 -1.63
CA GLY A 27 9.86 16.57 -0.94
C GLY A 27 10.41 15.74 0.22
N ILE A 28 9.67 15.67 1.33
CA ILE A 28 10.10 14.95 2.55
C ILE A 28 10.26 13.45 2.33
N THR A 29 9.41 12.82 1.52
CA THR A 29 9.49 11.38 1.19
C THR A 29 10.84 11.01 0.59
N GLY A 30 11.36 11.83 -0.33
CA GLY A 30 12.67 11.64 -0.94
C GLY A 30 13.83 11.77 0.05
N ILE A 31 13.71 12.67 1.03
CA ILE A 31 14.73 12.83 2.09
C ILE A 31 14.77 11.60 2.98
N ILE A 32 13.59 11.12 3.41
CA ILE A 32 13.47 9.93 4.24
C ILE A 32 14.08 8.72 3.53
N GLU A 33 13.81 8.53 2.25
CA GLU A 33 14.41 7.45 1.46
C GLU A 33 15.93 7.56 1.41
N ARG A 34 16.48 8.73 1.05
CA ARG A 34 17.94 8.91 0.94
C ARG A 34 18.66 8.79 2.28
N GLN A 35 18.12 9.39 3.33
CA GLN A 35 18.79 9.52 4.62
C GLN A 35 18.55 8.30 5.52
N LEU A 36 17.34 7.76 5.55
CA LEU A 36 16.95 6.75 6.54
C LEU A 36 16.77 5.35 5.93
N PHE A 37 16.31 5.24 4.68
CA PHE A 37 15.96 3.96 4.06
C PHE A 37 16.50 3.79 2.62
N PRO A 38 17.82 3.94 2.38
CA PRO A 38 18.40 4.05 1.03
C PRO A 38 18.18 2.80 0.15
N ASP A 39 18.01 1.63 0.76
CA ASP A 39 17.85 0.35 0.06
C ASP A 39 16.40 -0.17 0.05
N LYS A 40 15.42 0.62 0.54
CA LYS A 40 14.05 0.14 0.80
C LYS A 40 13.35 -0.50 -0.39
N TYR A 41 13.60 0.04 -1.59
CA TYR A 41 13.00 -0.45 -2.84
C TYR A 41 14.04 -1.01 -3.80
N SER A 42 15.25 -1.30 -3.32
CA SER A 42 16.27 -1.95 -4.12
C SER A 42 15.76 -3.30 -4.60
N GLY A 43 15.93 -3.63 -5.88
CA GLY A 43 15.46 -4.90 -6.45
C GLY A 43 13.96 -4.98 -6.79
N VAL A 44 13.14 -4.00 -6.41
CA VAL A 44 11.71 -3.98 -6.77
C VAL A 44 11.54 -3.58 -8.25
N PRO A 45 10.84 -4.37 -9.08
CA PRO A 45 10.62 -4.01 -10.48
C PRO A 45 9.85 -2.69 -10.64
N LYS A 46 10.28 -1.83 -11.57
CA LYS A 46 9.66 -0.51 -11.80
C LYS A 46 8.14 -0.56 -12.03
N PHE A 47 7.64 -1.60 -12.68
CA PHE A 47 6.20 -1.73 -12.94
C PHE A 47 5.39 -1.99 -11.66
N VAL A 48 5.99 -2.67 -10.66
CA VAL A 48 5.38 -2.90 -9.34
C VAL A 48 5.29 -1.58 -8.58
N MET A 49 6.40 -0.82 -8.54
CA MET A 49 6.44 0.52 -7.93
C MET A 49 5.41 1.45 -8.56
N LYS A 50 5.29 1.44 -9.89
CA LYS A 50 4.31 2.26 -10.61
C LYS A 50 2.87 1.91 -10.23
N ARG A 51 2.51 0.62 -10.21
CA ARG A 51 1.15 0.18 -9.82
C ARG A 51 0.84 0.51 -8.36
N ALA A 52 1.82 0.36 -7.47
CA ALA A 52 1.66 0.71 -6.06
C ALA A 52 1.40 2.21 -5.90
N ALA A 53 2.13 3.06 -6.64
CA ALA A 53 1.91 4.51 -6.66
C ALA A 53 0.52 4.86 -7.24
N GLU A 54 0.15 4.31 -8.40
CA GLU A 54 -1.18 4.54 -9.02
C GLU A 54 -2.33 4.16 -8.07
N ARG A 55 -2.23 3.02 -7.38
CA ARG A 55 -3.22 2.62 -6.36
C ARG A 55 -3.22 3.59 -5.18
N GLY A 56 -2.06 3.96 -4.67
CA GLY A 56 -1.92 4.92 -3.58
C GLY A 56 -2.61 6.24 -3.90
N SER A 57 -2.28 6.84 -5.05
CA SER A 57 -2.91 8.08 -5.53
C SER A 57 -4.43 7.95 -5.63
N PHE A 58 -4.94 6.86 -6.23
CA PHE A 58 -6.39 6.64 -6.30
C PHE A 58 -7.05 6.58 -4.92
N VAL A 59 -6.47 5.86 -3.96
CA VAL A 59 -7.05 5.76 -2.61
C VAL A 59 -7.03 7.10 -1.88
N HIS A 60 -5.96 7.89 -2.04
CA HIS A 60 -5.89 9.24 -1.48
C HIS A 60 -6.96 10.15 -2.07
N GLU A 61 -7.07 10.19 -3.40
CA GLU A 61 -8.06 11.02 -4.13
C GLU A 61 -9.50 10.69 -3.70
N VAL A 62 -9.87 9.40 -3.60
CA VAL A 62 -11.22 9.04 -3.18
C VAL A 62 -11.49 9.38 -1.71
N CYS A 63 -10.48 9.30 -0.84
CA CYS A 63 -10.65 9.70 0.57
C CYS A 63 -10.73 11.23 0.72
N GLU A 64 -9.97 12.00 -0.06
CA GLU A 64 -10.10 13.46 -0.21
C GLU A 64 -11.51 13.84 -0.68
N LEU A 65 -12.01 13.19 -1.73
CA LEU A 65 -13.36 13.44 -2.28
C LEU A 65 -14.48 13.21 -1.25
N VAL A 66 -14.37 12.12 -0.48
CA VAL A 66 -15.32 11.78 0.59
C VAL A 66 -15.33 12.87 1.67
N ASP A 67 -14.16 13.36 2.06
CA ASP A 67 -14.04 14.39 3.09
C ASP A 67 -14.57 15.75 2.62
N ASP A 68 -14.22 16.17 1.40
CA ASP A 68 -14.57 17.48 0.87
C ASP A 68 -16.05 17.60 0.49
N LEU A 69 -16.65 16.52 -0.02
CA LEU A 69 -18.05 16.52 -0.47
C LEU A 69 -19.02 15.92 0.55
N GLY A 70 -18.53 15.21 1.57
CA GLY A 70 -19.36 14.50 2.53
C GLY A 70 -20.22 13.40 1.88
N ILE A 71 -19.70 12.75 0.83
CA ILE A 71 -20.40 11.71 0.07
C ILE A 71 -19.87 10.32 0.38
N ASP A 72 -20.69 9.31 0.10
CA ASP A 72 -20.24 7.92 0.06
C ASP A 72 -19.58 7.60 -1.27
N HIS A 73 -18.61 6.69 -1.25
CA HIS A 73 -17.92 6.22 -2.45
C HIS A 73 -17.94 4.69 -2.55
N GLU A 74 -17.96 4.16 -3.78
CA GLU A 74 -18.10 2.71 -4.04
C GLU A 74 -16.82 1.91 -3.79
N SER A 75 -15.66 2.57 -3.66
CA SER A 75 -14.41 1.91 -3.26
C SER A 75 -14.52 1.35 -1.83
N GLU A 76 -13.98 0.13 -1.66
CA GLU A 76 -13.90 -0.50 -0.35
C GLU A 76 -13.04 0.31 0.62
N GLU A 77 -11.89 0.82 0.16
CA GLU A 77 -10.99 1.66 0.95
C GLU A 77 -11.65 2.95 1.42
N ALA A 78 -12.43 3.61 0.57
CA ALA A 78 -13.15 4.83 0.93
C ALA A 78 -14.22 4.59 2.01
N ARG A 79 -15.00 3.51 1.90
CA ARG A 79 -15.96 3.12 2.96
C ARG A 79 -15.26 2.76 4.27
N ASN A 80 -14.14 2.06 4.16
CA ASN A 80 -13.34 1.67 5.32
C ASN A 80 -12.74 2.91 6.02
N TYR A 81 -12.30 3.89 5.24
CA TYR A 81 -11.87 5.20 5.74
C TYR A 81 -12.97 5.93 6.51
N GLN A 82 -14.19 6.03 5.95
CA GLN A 82 -15.33 6.65 6.65
C GLN A 82 -15.61 5.97 7.99
N LYS A 83 -15.64 4.63 8.01
CA LYS A 83 -15.83 3.86 9.26
C LYS A 83 -14.75 4.15 10.29
N ILE A 84 -13.48 4.28 9.88
CA ILE A 84 -12.39 4.67 10.78
C ILE A 84 -12.66 6.06 11.34
N LYS A 85 -12.97 7.05 10.50
CA LYS A 85 -13.27 8.41 10.98
C LYS A 85 -14.39 8.43 12.01
N GLU A 86 -15.50 7.75 11.73
CA GLU A 86 -16.65 7.66 12.62
C GLU A 86 -16.27 6.97 13.94
N SER A 87 -15.58 5.82 13.87
CA SER A 87 -15.22 5.01 15.04
C SER A 87 -14.25 5.73 15.98
N TYR A 88 -13.35 6.53 15.43
CA TYR A 88 -12.35 7.30 16.18
C TYR A 88 -12.77 8.75 16.43
N GLY A 89 -13.96 9.16 15.98
CA GLY A 89 -14.47 10.52 16.16
C GLY A 89 -13.65 11.63 15.48
N LEU A 90 -12.95 11.30 14.38
CA LEU A 90 -12.01 12.20 13.72
C LEU A 90 -12.73 13.38 13.03
N GLN A 91 -12.48 14.60 13.50
CA GLN A 91 -13.04 15.82 12.90
C GLN A 91 -12.14 16.29 11.76
N TYR A 92 -12.61 16.13 10.52
CA TYR A 92 -11.85 16.54 9.34
C TYR A 92 -11.57 18.05 9.32
N GLU A 93 -10.32 18.42 9.05
CA GLU A 93 -9.91 19.82 8.89
C GLU A 93 -9.38 20.10 7.48
N ALA A 94 -8.46 19.26 6.97
CA ALA A 94 -7.87 19.44 5.65
C ALA A 94 -7.30 18.12 5.10
N SER A 95 -7.35 17.97 3.78
CA SER A 95 -6.62 16.95 3.02
C SER A 95 -5.49 17.60 2.24
N GLU A 96 -4.44 16.84 1.92
CA GLU A 96 -3.31 17.31 1.10
C GLU A 96 -2.76 18.66 1.59
N TYR A 97 -2.67 18.82 2.90
CA TYR A 97 -2.33 20.10 3.53
C TYR A 97 -0.84 20.40 3.32
N LEU A 98 -0.55 21.38 2.46
CA LEU A 98 0.80 21.76 2.09
C LEU A 98 1.52 22.47 3.24
N VAL A 99 2.64 21.88 3.68
CA VAL A 99 3.55 22.46 4.66
C VAL A 99 4.92 22.71 4.06
N SER A 100 5.60 23.77 4.49
CA SER A 100 6.92 24.16 3.98
C SER A 100 7.73 24.94 5.00
N ASP A 101 9.05 24.87 4.90
CA ASP A 101 9.96 25.82 5.56
C ASP A 101 10.21 27.09 4.72
N ASN A 102 9.67 27.13 3.50
CA ASN A 102 9.81 28.17 2.47
C ASN A 102 11.24 28.37 1.95
N GLU A 103 12.17 27.47 2.25
CA GLU A 103 13.58 27.60 1.87
C GLU A 103 14.11 26.35 1.17
N HIS A 104 13.86 25.17 1.74
CA HIS A 104 14.45 23.91 1.28
C HIS A 104 13.43 22.80 1.09
N PHE A 105 12.37 22.77 1.89
CA PHE A 105 11.51 21.60 2.02
C PHE A 105 10.03 21.94 1.95
N ALA A 106 9.26 21.13 1.23
CA ALA A 106 7.81 21.19 1.20
C ALA A 106 7.20 19.79 1.04
N SER A 107 6.01 19.57 1.58
CA SER A 107 5.27 18.33 1.40
C SER A 107 3.79 18.51 1.74
N CYS A 108 2.94 17.67 1.17
CA CYS A 108 1.54 17.56 1.55
C CYS A 108 1.39 16.56 2.72
N ILE A 109 0.63 16.97 3.74
CA ILE A 109 0.13 16.08 4.78
C ILE A 109 -1.21 15.50 4.28
N ASP A 110 -1.31 14.18 4.17
CA ASP A 110 -2.50 13.54 3.61
C ASP A 110 -3.78 13.96 4.31
N LYS A 111 -3.80 13.91 5.66
CA LYS A 111 -4.96 14.24 6.48
C LYS A 111 -4.60 15.03 7.74
N VAL A 112 -5.33 16.10 7.97
CA VAL A 112 -5.32 16.89 9.20
C VAL A 112 -6.70 16.82 9.84
N TYR A 113 -6.73 16.49 11.13
CA TYR A 113 -7.95 16.44 11.92
C TYR A 113 -7.88 17.43 13.09
N ARG A 114 -8.97 18.11 13.37
CA ARG A 114 -9.08 19.06 14.49
C ARG A 114 -9.42 18.33 15.77
N GLU A 115 -8.64 18.55 16.83
CA GLU A 115 -8.92 18.03 18.17
C GLU A 115 -9.42 19.16 19.10
N SER A 116 -8.90 20.37 18.93
CA SER A 116 -9.36 21.58 19.62
C SER A 116 -9.10 22.85 18.80
N ASP A 117 -9.24 24.04 19.41
CA ASP A 117 -8.96 25.31 18.72
C ASP A 117 -7.50 25.45 18.26
N SER A 118 -6.57 24.79 18.96
CA SER A 118 -5.12 24.87 18.72
C SER A 118 -4.44 23.50 18.61
N GLU A 119 -5.17 22.40 18.71
CA GLU A 119 -4.60 21.05 18.63
C GLU A 119 -5.18 20.28 17.45
N PHE A 120 -4.29 19.57 16.76
CA PHE A 120 -4.57 18.83 15.55
C PHE A 120 -3.89 17.47 15.57
N SER A 121 -4.50 16.52 14.88
CA SER A 121 -3.95 15.19 14.65
C SER A 121 -3.58 15.04 13.18
N LEU A 122 -2.45 14.40 12.91
CA LEU A 122 -1.94 14.19 11.56
C LEU A 122 -2.04 12.72 11.19
N GLY A 123 -2.72 12.45 10.07
CA GLY A 123 -2.88 11.12 9.50
C GLY A 123 -2.14 10.98 8.18
N ASP A 124 -1.55 9.82 7.95
CA ASP A 124 -0.99 9.43 6.66
C ASP A 124 -1.64 8.13 6.17
N ILE A 125 -2.17 8.14 4.95
CA ILE A 125 -2.88 7.01 4.35
C ILE A 125 -1.86 6.08 3.70
N LYS A 126 -1.79 4.85 4.21
CA LYS A 126 -0.95 3.78 3.64
C LYS A 126 -1.80 2.71 2.98
N THR A 127 -1.41 2.31 1.77
CA THR A 127 -2.03 1.22 1.00
C THR A 127 -1.09 0.03 0.80
N THR A 128 0.04 0.03 1.53
CA THR A 128 1.09 -0.97 1.42
C THR A 128 0.63 -2.34 1.92
N TYR A 129 1.23 -3.40 1.41
CA TYR A 129 0.95 -4.77 1.87
C TYR A 129 1.35 -4.98 3.34
N LYS A 130 2.47 -4.38 3.75
CA LYS A 130 2.92 -4.33 5.13
C LYS A 130 3.09 -2.88 5.54
N LEU A 131 2.51 -2.51 6.67
CA LEU A 131 2.70 -1.19 7.23
C LEU A 131 4.12 -1.04 7.79
N ASP A 132 4.87 -0.08 7.26
CA ASP A 132 6.15 0.34 7.80
C ASP A 132 5.94 1.48 8.80
N LYS A 133 5.71 1.12 10.06
CA LYS A 133 5.45 2.08 11.14
C LYS A 133 6.62 3.02 11.38
N GLU A 134 7.86 2.58 11.18
CA GLU A 134 9.02 3.44 11.40
C GLU A 134 9.12 4.50 10.28
N TYR A 135 8.86 4.13 9.03
CA TYR A 135 8.76 5.11 7.94
C TYR A 135 7.67 6.15 8.21
N VAL A 136 6.46 5.70 8.59
CA VAL A 136 5.34 6.60 8.92
C VAL A 136 5.71 7.51 10.10
N ARG A 137 6.34 6.97 11.13
CA ARG A 137 6.79 7.72 12.31
C ARG A 137 7.71 8.88 11.92
N TRP A 138 8.71 8.63 11.07
CA TRP A 138 9.59 9.69 10.57
C TRP A 138 8.83 10.71 9.74
N GLN A 139 8.01 10.26 8.79
CA GLN A 139 7.23 11.12 7.91
C GLN A 139 6.30 12.06 8.69
N LEU A 140 5.47 11.51 9.57
CA LEU A 140 4.53 12.30 10.37
C LEU A 140 5.23 13.19 11.41
N SER A 141 6.40 12.80 11.91
CA SER A 141 7.16 13.66 12.82
C SER A 141 7.76 14.88 12.10
N ILE A 142 8.23 14.71 10.86
CA ILE A 142 8.68 15.84 10.03
C ILE A 142 7.48 16.74 9.68
N TYR A 143 6.34 16.14 9.31
CA TYR A 143 5.12 16.88 9.04
C TYR A 143 4.65 17.67 10.27
N ALA A 144 4.66 17.08 11.45
CA ALA A 144 4.34 17.77 12.71
C ALA A 144 5.25 18.98 12.94
N TYR A 145 6.55 18.82 12.74
CA TYR A 145 7.51 19.92 12.89
C TYR A 145 7.23 21.06 11.90
N LEU A 146 7.04 20.76 10.61
CA LEU A 146 6.74 21.78 9.59
C LEU A 146 5.36 22.42 9.81
N PHE A 147 4.36 21.62 10.18
CA PHE A 147 3.00 22.07 10.49
C PHE A 147 3.00 23.12 11.61
N GLU A 148 3.67 22.84 12.72
CA GLU A 148 3.73 23.77 13.87
C GLU A 148 4.51 25.04 13.55
N ARG A 149 5.54 24.96 12.70
CA ARG A 149 6.26 26.15 12.21
C ARG A 149 5.41 27.02 11.32
N GLN A 150 4.65 26.42 10.41
CA GLN A 150 3.75 27.14 9.51
C GLN A 150 2.53 27.70 10.25
N ASN A 151 2.12 27.08 11.36
CA ASN A 151 0.94 27.45 12.14
C ASN A 151 1.32 27.82 13.58
N PRO A 152 1.92 29.00 13.82
CA PRO A 152 2.31 29.42 15.17
C PRO A 152 1.15 29.36 16.16
N GLY A 153 1.36 28.67 17.28
CA GLY A 153 0.34 28.48 18.32
C GLY A 153 -0.50 27.21 18.16
N CYS A 154 -0.40 26.49 17.04
CA CYS A 154 -1.02 25.19 16.85
C CYS A 154 -0.06 24.05 17.25
N LYS A 155 -0.62 22.89 17.63
CA LYS A 155 0.13 21.70 18.02
C LYS A 155 -0.38 20.43 17.34
N ALA A 156 0.54 19.61 16.84
CA ALA A 156 0.27 18.27 16.36
C ALA A 156 0.36 17.28 17.53
N VAL A 157 -0.79 16.84 18.04
CA VAL A 157 -0.91 16.09 19.31
C VAL A 157 -0.95 14.57 19.12
N ARG A 158 -1.46 14.08 17.99
CA ARG A 158 -1.45 12.65 17.64
C ARG A 158 -0.98 12.46 16.21
N LEU A 159 -0.24 11.39 15.99
CA LEU A 159 0.27 10.98 14.69
C LEU A 159 -0.15 9.54 14.45
N PHE A 160 -0.76 9.23 13.31
CA PHE A 160 -1.18 7.86 13.01
C PHE A 160 -1.16 7.51 11.53
N ALA A 161 -0.90 6.24 11.27
CA ALA A 161 -1.16 5.63 9.97
C ALA A 161 -2.65 5.29 9.86
N ILE A 162 -3.24 5.59 8.70
CA ILE A 162 -4.55 5.09 8.27
C ILE A 162 -4.26 4.00 7.24
N TRP A 163 -4.26 2.74 7.67
CA TRP A 163 -3.88 1.62 6.82
C TRP A 163 -5.10 1.04 6.10
N LEU A 164 -5.15 1.25 4.78
CA LEU A 164 -6.27 0.90 3.90
C LEU A 164 -5.79 0.03 2.75
N ARG A 165 -6.14 -1.26 2.76
CA ARG A 165 -5.83 -2.16 1.64
C ARG A 165 -6.85 -3.28 1.53
N GLY A 166 -7.79 -3.16 0.58
CA GLY A 166 -8.93 -4.08 0.48
C GLY A 166 -9.66 -4.15 1.82
N SER A 167 -9.72 -5.34 2.41
CA SER A 167 -10.35 -5.55 3.73
C SER A 167 -9.57 -5.01 4.93
N ILE A 168 -8.28 -4.67 4.78
CA ILE A 168 -7.49 -4.06 5.86
C ILE A 168 -7.96 -2.62 6.08
N SER A 169 -8.33 -2.31 7.32
CA SER A 169 -8.84 -1.03 7.77
C SER A 169 -8.46 -0.82 9.23
N GLU A 170 -7.29 -0.20 9.45
CA GLU A 170 -6.76 0.02 10.79
C GLU A 170 -6.21 1.44 10.95
N LEU A 171 -6.36 2.01 12.14
CA LEU A 171 -5.68 3.24 12.55
C LEU A 171 -4.61 2.86 13.58
N LEU A 172 -3.36 3.20 13.30
CA LEU A 172 -2.23 2.85 14.15
C LEU A 172 -1.43 4.09 14.52
N GLU A 173 -1.42 4.43 15.81
CA GLU A 173 -0.65 5.55 16.33
C GLU A 173 0.86 5.29 16.28
N VAL A 174 1.61 6.36 16.05
CA VAL A 174 3.08 6.38 16.06
C VAL A 174 3.57 7.47 17.00
N GLU A 175 4.68 7.21 17.68
CA GLU A 175 5.26 8.16 18.63
C GLU A 175 6.06 9.26 17.91
N ARG A 176 5.74 10.53 18.20
CA ARG A 176 6.45 11.69 17.65
C ARG A 176 7.94 11.64 18.02
N ILE A 177 8.78 11.79 17.01
CA ILE A 177 10.22 12.00 17.18
C ILE A 177 10.47 13.44 17.63
N HIS A 178 11.39 13.61 18.57
CA HIS A 178 11.73 14.91 19.14
C HIS A 178 12.22 15.88 18.05
N ASP A 179 11.73 17.12 18.07
CA ASP A 179 12.01 18.13 17.04
C ASP A 179 13.52 18.38 16.81
N GLY A 180 14.34 18.28 17.87
CA GLY A 180 15.80 18.38 17.76
C GLY A 180 16.44 17.31 16.84
N ILE A 181 15.86 16.11 16.78
CA ILE A 181 16.32 15.03 15.89
C ILE A 181 15.84 15.28 14.46
N ILE A 182 14.61 15.80 14.31
CA ILE A 182 14.07 16.20 13.01
C ILE A 182 14.91 17.33 12.40
N LEU A 183 15.24 18.34 13.19
CA LEU A 183 16.13 19.42 12.80
C LEU A 183 17.49 18.88 12.33
N GLU A 184 18.10 17.97 13.09
CA GLU A 184 19.38 17.37 12.73
C GLU A 184 19.31 16.57 11.41
N LEU A 185 18.20 15.86 11.14
CA LEU A 185 17.96 15.18 9.87
C LEU A 185 17.86 16.17 8.70
N LEU A 186 17.09 17.24 8.86
CA LEU A 186 16.90 18.27 7.82
C LEU A 186 18.20 19.04 7.55
N SER A 187 18.95 19.41 8.59
CA SER A 187 20.27 20.03 8.47
C SER A 187 21.27 19.12 7.77
N ALA A 188 21.26 17.81 8.08
CA ALA A 188 22.12 16.85 7.40
C ALA A 188 21.87 16.80 5.89
N GLU A 189 20.60 16.86 5.47
CA GLU A 189 20.23 16.92 4.05
C GLU A 189 20.72 18.21 3.38
N ILE A 190 20.51 19.37 4.02
CA ILE A 190 20.97 20.68 3.49
C ILE A 190 22.50 20.68 3.32
N GLU A 191 23.23 20.14 4.29
CA GLU A 191 24.69 20.08 4.30
C GLU A 191 25.25 18.97 3.40
N GLY A 192 24.40 18.11 2.82
CA GLY A 192 24.83 16.99 1.99
C GLY A 192 25.57 15.88 2.75
N ARG A 193 25.38 15.80 4.07
CA ARG A 193 25.99 14.77 4.93
C ARG A 193 24.99 13.67 5.26
N LYS A 194 25.51 12.49 5.64
CA LYS A 194 24.66 11.38 6.08
C LYS A 194 24.18 11.64 7.50
N PHE A 195 22.86 11.60 7.70
CA PHE A 195 22.26 11.64 9.03
C PHE A 195 22.55 10.35 9.82
N ILE A 196 22.95 10.49 11.08
CA ILE A 196 23.15 9.35 11.98
C ILE A 196 21.87 9.14 12.78
N ASN A 197 21.09 8.12 12.41
CA ASN A 197 19.83 7.82 13.07
C ASN A 197 20.06 7.29 14.50
N PRO A 198 19.66 8.02 15.56
CA PRO A 198 19.85 7.58 16.94
C PRO A 198 18.93 6.41 17.33
N TYR A 199 17.87 6.16 16.56
CA TYR A 199 16.95 5.03 16.71
C TYR A 199 17.33 3.84 15.83
N ALA A 200 18.47 3.90 15.13
CA ALA A 200 18.97 2.76 14.38
C ALA A 200 19.27 1.62 15.36
N VAL A 201 18.38 0.63 15.40
CA VAL A 201 18.69 -0.64 16.05
C VAL A 201 19.83 -1.26 15.24
N PRO A 202 20.96 -1.64 15.85
CA PRO A 202 21.96 -2.43 15.16
C PRO A 202 21.23 -3.63 14.58
N SER A 203 21.21 -3.76 13.27
CA SER A 203 20.63 -4.91 12.63
C SER A 203 21.42 -6.12 13.13
N VAL A 204 20.87 -6.81 14.13
CA VAL A 204 21.22 -8.21 14.34
C VAL A 204 20.87 -8.84 13.01
N LYS A 205 21.91 -9.18 12.25
CA LYS A 205 21.85 -10.03 11.06
C LYS A 205 21.23 -11.35 11.52
N THR A 206 19.92 -11.34 11.67
CA THR A 206 19.11 -12.50 11.95
C THR A 206 18.80 -13.03 10.57
N ASP A 207 19.41 -14.17 10.26
CA ASP A 207 19.43 -14.81 8.95
C ASP A 207 18.05 -14.80 8.26
N MET A 208 17.91 -13.90 7.30
CA MET A 208 17.31 -14.10 5.96
C MET A 208 17.53 -12.78 5.17
N PRO A 209 18.33 -12.79 4.09
CA PRO A 209 18.65 -11.58 3.31
C PRO A 209 17.40 -10.80 2.85
N LEU A 210 17.49 -9.46 2.81
CA LEU A 210 16.43 -8.52 2.37
C LEU A 210 15.69 -9.00 1.10
N LYS A 211 16.47 -9.56 0.16
CA LYS A 211 16.03 -10.18 -1.09
C LYS A 211 14.95 -11.25 -0.92
N TYR A 212 14.94 -12.00 0.18
CA TYR A 212 13.91 -13.00 0.44
C TYR A 212 12.58 -12.37 0.87
N ARG A 213 12.60 -11.26 1.62
CA ARG A 213 11.37 -10.52 1.96
C ARG A 213 10.77 -9.86 0.72
N GLU A 214 11.60 -9.30 -0.15
CA GLU A 214 11.17 -8.74 -1.44
C GLU A 214 10.54 -9.80 -2.35
N MET A 215 11.10 -11.02 -2.34
CA MET A 215 10.54 -12.16 -3.05
C MET A 215 9.22 -12.63 -2.44
N GLU A 216 9.08 -12.63 -1.11
CA GLU A 216 7.80 -12.93 -0.44
C GLU A 216 6.72 -11.92 -0.81
N ASP A 217 7.00 -10.61 -0.70
CA ASP A 217 6.04 -9.56 -1.08
C ASP A 217 5.62 -9.67 -2.55
N SER A 218 6.57 -9.94 -3.44
CA SER A 218 6.30 -10.16 -4.88
C SER A 218 5.47 -11.42 -5.12
N ILE A 219 5.75 -12.52 -4.41
CA ILE A 219 5.02 -13.77 -4.54
C ILE A 219 3.58 -13.61 -4.04
N ILE A 220 3.39 -12.92 -2.92
CA ILE A 220 2.06 -12.64 -2.37
C ILE A 220 1.26 -11.78 -3.35
N GLU A 221 1.87 -10.71 -3.88
CA GLU A 221 1.20 -9.85 -4.87
C GLU A 221 0.83 -10.62 -6.15
N ILE A 222 1.74 -11.44 -6.69
CA ILE A 222 1.46 -12.27 -7.86
C ILE A 222 0.35 -13.28 -7.54
N THR A 223 0.32 -13.84 -6.33
CA THR A 223 -0.70 -14.79 -5.90
C THR A 223 -2.07 -14.11 -5.78
N GLU A 224 -2.14 -12.91 -5.22
CA GLU A 224 -3.37 -12.11 -5.16
C GLU A 224 -3.86 -11.71 -6.55
N GLN A 225 -2.97 -11.25 -7.43
CA GLN A 225 -3.32 -10.92 -8.82
C GLN A 225 -3.80 -12.17 -9.56
N ALA A 226 -3.13 -13.32 -9.38
CA ALA A 226 -3.56 -14.58 -9.98
C ALA A 226 -4.94 -15.00 -9.48
N LYS A 227 -5.23 -14.84 -8.18
CA LYS A 227 -6.54 -15.11 -7.60
C LYS A 227 -7.61 -14.19 -8.20
N TYR A 228 -7.36 -12.88 -8.23
CA TYR A 228 -8.27 -11.89 -8.81
C TYR A 228 -8.57 -12.19 -10.30
N TRP A 229 -7.53 -12.40 -11.11
CA TRP A 229 -7.70 -12.73 -12.53
C TRP A 229 -8.36 -14.09 -12.74
N SER A 230 -8.14 -15.06 -11.84
CA SER A 230 -8.83 -16.34 -11.86
C SER A 230 -10.33 -16.20 -11.57
N GLU A 231 -10.69 -15.41 -10.55
CA GLU A 231 -12.10 -15.11 -10.23
C GLU A 231 -12.78 -14.36 -11.37
N ARG A 232 -12.13 -13.33 -11.92
CA ARG A 232 -12.65 -12.57 -13.07
C ARG A 232 -12.79 -13.42 -14.32
N LYS A 233 -11.82 -14.30 -14.59
CA LYS A 233 -11.90 -15.27 -15.67
C LYS A 233 -13.09 -16.21 -15.47
N LYS A 234 -13.30 -16.70 -14.24
CA LYS A 234 -14.42 -17.56 -13.89
C LYS A 234 -15.76 -16.86 -14.16
N GLU A 235 -15.93 -15.62 -13.68
CA GLU A 235 -17.14 -14.82 -13.94
C GLU A 235 -17.41 -14.64 -15.43
N LEU A 236 -16.38 -14.32 -16.22
CA LEU A 236 -16.50 -14.17 -17.67
C LEU A 236 -16.88 -15.51 -18.33
N THR A 237 -16.26 -16.62 -17.94
CA THR A 237 -16.62 -17.94 -18.49
C THR A 237 -18.02 -18.38 -18.07
N ASP A 238 -18.47 -18.05 -16.85
CA ASP A 238 -19.82 -18.34 -16.38
C ASP A 238 -20.86 -17.48 -17.14
N GLY A 239 -20.53 -16.22 -17.42
CA GLY A 239 -21.34 -15.35 -18.28
C GLY A 239 -21.46 -15.89 -19.71
N VAL A 240 -20.33 -16.29 -20.33
CA VAL A 240 -20.32 -16.92 -21.64
C VAL A 240 -21.14 -18.22 -21.64
N MET A 241 -21.03 -19.04 -20.60
CA MET A 241 -21.83 -20.27 -20.47
C MET A 241 -23.32 -19.98 -20.43
N LYS A 242 -23.77 -18.97 -19.67
CA LYS A 242 -25.19 -18.55 -19.61
C LYS A 242 -25.71 -18.09 -20.98
N GLU A 243 -24.95 -17.27 -21.70
CA GLU A 243 -25.35 -16.81 -23.03
C GLU A 243 -25.35 -17.94 -24.06
N MET A 244 -24.38 -18.87 -24.00
CA MET A 244 -24.38 -20.05 -24.87
C MET A 244 -25.59 -20.97 -24.62
N VAL A 245 -26.01 -21.13 -23.36
CA VAL A 245 -27.24 -21.87 -23.01
C VAL A 245 -28.47 -21.17 -23.58
N LYS A 246 -28.58 -19.85 -23.39
CA LYS A 246 -29.70 -19.03 -23.90
C LYS A 246 -29.81 -19.07 -25.42
N ALA A 247 -28.67 -19.04 -26.12
CA ALA A 247 -28.59 -19.10 -27.58
C ALA A 247 -28.70 -20.53 -28.15
N GLY A 248 -28.72 -21.57 -27.31
CA GLY A 248 -28.69 -22.97 -27.75
C GLY A 248 -27.37 -23.38 -28.44
N ALA A 249 -26.31 -22.58 -28.30
CA ALA A 249 -25.04 -22.77 -28.97
C ALA A 249 -24.14 -23.76 -28.19
N TYR A 250 -23.55 -24.73 -28.90
CA TYR A 250 -22.60 -25.69 -28.32
C TYR A 250 -21.14 -25.32 -28.53
N SER A 251 -20.85 -24.52 -29.55
CA SER A 251 -19.51 -24.04 -29.84
C SER A 251 -19.56 -22.66 -30.47
N TRP A 252 -18.59 -21.82 -30.12
CA TRP A 252 -18.35 -20.54 -30.75
C TRP A 252 -16.85 -20.37 -31.02
N LYS A 253 -16.49 -19.82 -32.18
CA LYS A 253 -15.09 -19.60 -32.56
C LYS A 253 -14.95 -18.18 -33.09
N GLY A 254 -14.23 -17.34 -32.35
CA GLY A 254 -13.78 -16.02 -32.80
C GLY A 254 -12.36 -16.06 -33.34
N GLU A 255 -11.83 -14.89 -33.68
CA GLU A 255 -10.46 -14.75 -34.21
C GLU A 255 -9.38 -15.07 -33.18
N SER A 256 -9.61 -14.77 -31.89
CA SER A 256 -8.61 -14.96 -30.83
C SER A 256 -8.98 -16.01 -29.77
N VAL A 257 -10.26 -16.36 -29.65
CA VAL A 257 -10.77 -17.27 -28.59
C VAL A 257 -11.85 -18.19 -29.15
N SER A 258 -11.94 -19.41 -28.62
CA SER A 258 -13.04 -20.34 -28.89
C SER A 258 -13.66 -20.85 -27.58
N PHE A 259 -14.98 -21.04 -27.60
CA PHE A 259 -15.75 -21.58 -26.50
C PHE A 259 -16.43 -22.88 -26.94
N ILE A 260 -16.31 -23.93 -26.14
CA ILE A 260 -16.96 -25.22 -26.39
C ILE A 260 -17.68 -25.63 -25.11
N ARG A 261 -18.99 -25.83 -25.20
CA ARG A 261 -19.81 -26.31 -24.10
C ARG A 261 -19.70 -27.84 -24.01
N LYS A 262 -19.12 -28.35 -22.93
CA LYS A 262 -19.09 -29.79 -22.64
C LYS A 262 -20.42 -30.23 -22.02
N LYS A 263 -20.88 -31.43 -22.36
CA LYS A 263 -22.04 -32.06 -21.71
C LYS A 263 -21.66 -32.49 -20.29
N ASP A 264 -22.65 -32.56 -19.41
CA ASP A 264 -22.49 -33.14 -18.09
C ASP A 264 -21.91 -34.55 -18.20
N SER A 265 -20.91 -34.85 -17.38
CA SER A 265 -20.25 -36.15 -17.36
C SER A 265 -19.93 -36.59 -15.95
N ILE A 266 -19.94 -37.90 -15.74
CA ILE A 266 -19.61 -38.51 -14.45
C ILE A 266 -18.08 -38.66 -14.40
N ARG A 267 -17.44 -37.95 -13.48
CA ARG A 267 -16.02 -38.15 -13.18
C ARG A 267 -15.86 -39.42 -12.35
N ARG A 268 -15.15 -40.42 -12.89
CA ARG A 268 -14.71 -41.59 -12.13
C ARG A 268 -13.25 -41.35 -11.74
N THR A 269 -12.98 -41.42 -10.44
CA THR A 269 -11.62 -41.31 -9.90
C THR A 269 -11.28 -42.63 -9.23
N PHE A 270 -10.04 -43.08 -9.37
CA PHE A 270 -9.57 -44.26 -8.68
C PHE A 270 -9.40 -43.94 -7.19
N ASP A 271 -10.10 -44.68 -6.34
CA ASP A 271 -9.99 -44.56 -4.89
C ASP A 271 -8.77 -45.34 -4.41
N ARG A 272 -7.63 -44.64 -4.34
CA ARG A 272 -6.35 -45.22 -3.94
C ARG A 272 -6.39 -45.73 -2.50
N GLU A 273 -7.06 -45.02 -1.59
CA GLU A 273 -7.09 -45.38 -0.16
C GLU A 273 -7.92 -46.64 0.07
N ALA A 274 -9.08 -46.74 -0.57
CA ALA A 274 -9.89 -47.96 -0.52
C ALA A 274 -9.15 -49.15 -1.16
N PHE A 275 -8.50 -48.94 -2.29
CA PHE A 275 -7.74 -50.00 -2.96
C PHE A 275 -6.57 -50.51 -2.10
N GLU A 276 -5.83 -49.62 -1.46
CA GLU A 276 -4.70 -50.00 -0.60
C GLU A 276 -5.15 -50.74 0.66
N ARG A 277 -6.31 -50.37 1.22
CA ARG A 277 -6.91 -51.09 2.35
C ARG A 277 -7.35 -52.50 1.97
N ASP A 278 -7.95 -52.66 0.80
CA ASP A 278 -8.50 -53.93 0.34
C ASP A 278 -7.40 -54.85 -0.26
N TYR A 279 -6.33 -54.26 -0.81
CA TYR A 279 -5.20 -54.96 -1.44
C TYR A 279 -3.83 -54.37 -1.05
N PRO A 280 -3.38 -54.55 0.22
CA PRO A 280 -2.14 -53.96 0.70
C PRO A 280 -0.91 -54.35 -0.13
N GLY A 281 -0.09 -53.36 -0.52
CA GLY A 281 1.18 -53.53 -1.21
C GLY A 281 1.08 -53.93 -2.70
N VAL A 282 -0.14 -54.00 -3.25
CA VAL A 282 -0.33 -54.24 -4.69
C VAL A 282 -0.10 -52.96 -5.49
N TYR A 283 -0.56 -51.81 -4.97
CA TYR A 283 -0.41 -50.51 -5.63
C TYR A 283 1.06 -50.17 -5.89
N ASP A 284 1.94 -50.45 -4.93
CA ASP A 284 3.37 -50.15 -5.01
C ASP A 284 4.08 -50.85 -6.17
N LYS A 285 3.57 -52.03 -6.59
CA LYS A 285 4.12 -52.78 -7.75
C LYS A 285 3.95 -52.05 -9.08
N TYR A 286 3.07 -51.05 -9.13
CA TYR A 286 2.76 -50.27 -10.33
C TYR A 286 3.29 -48.84 -10.25
N LEU A 287 4.03 -48.48 -9.20
CA LEU A 287 4.73 -47.21 -9.11
C LEU A 287 6.00 -47.25 -9.97
N VAL A 288 6.21 -46.19 -10.73
CA VAL A 288 7.42 -45.99 -11.54
C VAL A 288 8.06 -44.69 -11.09
N ASP A 289 9.30 -44.78 -10.60
CA ASP A 289 10.06 -43.61 -10.18
C ASP A 289 10.53 -42.83 -11.41
N THR A 290 10.17 -41.55 -11.48
CA THR A 290 10.68 -40.60 -12.49
C THR A 290 11.48 -39.52 -11.77
N PRO A 291 12.78 -39.35 -12.09
CA PRO A 291 13.58 -38.29 -11.49
C PRO A 291 13.07 -36.93 -11.95
N VAL A 292 12.74 -36.06 -10.99
CA VAL A 292 12.31 -34.68 -11.23
C VAL A 292 13.30 -33.72 -10.60
N CYS A 293 13.57 -32.60 -11.27
CA CYS A 293 14.38 -31.53 -10.70
C CYS A 293 13.71 -30.99 -9.42
N GLY A 294 14.49 -30.71 -8.39
CA GLY A 294 13.99 -30.15 -7.14
C GLY A 294 13.17 -28.89 -7.39
N SER A 295 11.97 -28.83 -6.83
CA SER A 295 11.07 -27.68 -6.90
C SER A 295 10.84 -27.10 -5.51
N ILE A 296 10.63 -25.79 -5.45
CA ILE A 296 10.24 -25.12 -4.21
C ILE A 296 8.73 -25.29 -4.05
N THR A 297 8.31 -25.86 -2.93
CA THR A 297 6.88 -25.90 -2.57
C THR A 297 6.55 -24.61 -1.82
N LEU A 298 5.83 -23.71 -2.50
CA LEU A 298 5.29 -22.51 -1.87
C LEU A 298 4.02 -22.88 -1.10
N LYS A 299 4.00 -22.62 0.20
CA LYS A 299 2.77 -22.59 1.00
C LYS A 299 2.55 -21.15 1.43
N VAL A 300 1.51 -20.53 0.88
CA VAL A 300 1.02 -19.23 1.33
C VAL A 300 0.01 -19.52 2.45
N SER A 301 0.33 -19.09 3.67
CA SER A 301 -0.55 -19.18 4.85
C SER A 301 -1.59 -18.09 4.88
#